data_AF-A0A368FWV0-F1
#
_entry.id   AF-A0A368FWV0-F1
#
_cell.length_a   1.000
_cell.length_b   1.000
_cell.length_c   1.000
_cell.angle_alpha   90.00
_cell.angle_beta   90.00
_cell.angle_gamma   90.00
#
_symmetry.space_group_name_H-M   'P 1'
#
loop_
_entity.id
_entity.type
_entity.pdbx_description
1 polymer ?
#
loop_
_entity_poly.entity_id
_entity_poly.type
_entity_poly.pdbx_seq_one_letter_code
_entity_poly.pdbx_strand_id
1 'polypeptide(L)'
;MAWVAGYCLVTPIAMVAPSWRWLIFFVSTPHLLTATLCYLFVPESLHFLALERKQRSVRKWLDKAASNDAVIARIEPATVVSTLEEQPEAENLFVELWANKIFLLYTLVLVYLW
;
A
#
# COMPACT_ATOMS: atom_id res chain seq x y z
N MET A 1 -9.96 -3.80 -9.95
CA MET A 1 -10.42 -3.45 -11.31
C MET A 1 -9.33 -2.87 -12.21
N ALA A 2 -8.41 -2.03 -11.70
CA ALA A 2 -7.32 -1.45 -12.51
C ALA A 2 -6.42 -2.49 -13.21
N TRP A 3 -6.18 -3.64 -12.58
CA TRP A 3 -5.39 -4.74 -13.16
C TRP A 3 -6.02 -5.33 -14.44
N VAL A 4 -7.35 -5.48 -14.48
CA VAL A 4 -8.06 -6.05 -15.65
C VAL A 4 -7.99 -5.07 -16.83
N ALA A 5 -8.18 -3.79 -16.54
CA ALA A 5 -8.05 -2.73 -17.54
C ALA A 5 -6.61 -2.70 -18.12
N GLY A 6 -5.60 -2.92 -17.27
CA GLY A 6 -4.21 -3.09 -17.73
C GLY A 6 -4.07 -4.21 -18.74
N TYR A 7 -4.58 -5.41 -18.45
CA TYR A 7 -4.54 -6.54 -19.38
C TYR A 7 -5.27 -6.27 -20.70
N CYS A 8 -6.43 -5.61 -20.64
CA CYS A 8 -7.17 -5.22 -21.85
C CYS A 8 -6.41 -4.20 -22.72
N LEU A 9 -5.60 -3.33 -22.11
CA LEU A 9 -4.80 -2.31 -22.79
C LEU A 9 -3.49 -2.84 -23.38
N VAL A 10 -2.94 -3.94 -22.87
CA VAL A 10 -1.69 -4.51 -23.39
C VAL A 10 -1.84 -4.94 -24.86
N THR A 11 -2.97 -5.54 -25.23
CA THR A 11 -3.23 -6.02 -26.60
C THR A 11 -3.18 -4.91 -27.66
N PRO A 12 -3.92 -3.78 -27.53
CA PRO A 12 -3.82 -2.69 -28.51
C PRO A 12 -2.43 -2.04 -28.51
N ILE A 13 -1.75 -1.93 -27.36
CA ILE A 13 -0.38 -1.39 -27.29
C ILE A 13 0.59 -2.30 -28.07
N ALA A 14 0.41 -3.62 -28.01
CA ALA A 14 1.22 -4.57 -28.77
C ALA A 14 1.00 -4.49 -30.29
N MET A 15 -0.20 -4.11 -30.74
CA MET A 15 -0.48 -3.93 -32.17
C MET A 15 0.14 -2.65 -32.75
N VAL A 16 0.33 -1.62 -31.91
CA VAL A 16 0.93 -0.33 -32.33
C VAL A 16 2.46 -0.33 -32.15
N ALA A 17 2.99 -1.15 -31.23
CA ALA A 17 4.41 -1.24 -30.95
C ALA A 17 5.19 -1.91 -32.11
N PRO A 18 6.16 -1.21 -32.75
CA PRO A 18 6.93 -1.79 -33.87
C PRO A 18 7.90 -2.91 -33.46
N SER A 19 8.28 -2.96 -32.18
CA SER A 19 9.16 -3.98 -31.63
C SER A 19 8.93 -4.17 -30.12
N TRP A 20 9.36 -5.32 -29.60
CA TRP A 20 9.24 -5.67 -28.17
C TRP A 20 9.92 -4.66 -27.24
N ARG A 21 10.93 -3.93 -27.72
CA ARG A 21 11.62 -2.86 -26.96
C ARG A 21 10.71 -1.66 -26.72
N TRP A 22 9.92 -1.29 -27.71
CA TRP A 22 8.93 -0.21 -27.59
C TRP A 22 7.79 -0.62 -26.65
N LEU A 23 7.40 -1.90 -26.66
CA LEU A 23 6.40 -2.43 -25.73
C LEU A 23 6.84 -2.24 -24.27
N ILE A 24 8.09 -2.59 -23.95
CA ILE A 24 8.65 -2.38 -22.59
C ILE A 24 8.61 -0.89 -22.23
N PHE A 25 9.01 -0.02 -23.16
CA PHE A 25 8.97 1.42 -22.93
C PHE A 25 7.56 1.93 -22.63
N PHE A 26 6.57 1.60 -23.46
CA PHE A 26 5.18 2.05 -23.29
C PHE A 26 4.53 1.56 -22.00
N VAL A 27 4.93 0.39 -21.49
CA VAL A 27 4.42 -0.13 -20.21
C VAL A 27 5.15 0.50 -19.02
N SER A 28 6.47 0.70 -19.11
CA SER A 28 7.27 1.28 -18.01
C SER A 28 7.02 2.77 -17.80
N THR A 29 6.78 3.55 -18.85
CA THR A 29 6.56 5.00 -18.74
C THR A 29 5.37 5.38 -17.84
N PRO A 30 4.12 4.89 -18.06
CA PRO A 30 3.01 5.21 -17.18
C PRO A 30 3.21 4.66 -15.76
N HIS A 31 3.93 3.54 -15.62
CA HIS A 31 4.27 3.00 -14.31
C HIS A 31 5.20 3.93 -13.53
N LEU A 32 6.29 4.42 -14.14
CA LEU A 32 7.21 5.38 -13.51
C LEU A 32 6.54 6.72 -13.23
N LEU A 33 5.70 7.20 -14.15
CA LEU A 33 4.91 8.41 -13.94
C LEU A 33 3.98 8.25 -12.72
N THR A 34 3.24 7.14 -12.66
CA THR A 34 2.34 6.89 -11.53
C THR A 34 3.12 6.72 -10.23
N ALA A 35 4.26 6.02 -10.25
CA ALA A 35 5.09 5.85 -9.06
C ALA A 35 5.65 7.19 -8.54
N THR A 36 6.13 8.06 -9.43
CA THR A 36 6.63 9.39 -9.05
C THR A 36 5.51 10.31 -8.55
N LEU A 37 4.34 10.29 -9.20
CA LEU A 37 3.17 11.01 -8.73
C LEU A 37 2.71 10.51 -7.36
N CYS A 38 2.62 9.19 -7.18
CA CYS A 38 2.26 8.60 -5.89
C CYS A 38 3.26 9.00 -4.81
N TYR A 39 4.56 8.92 -5.08
CA TYR A 39 5.59 9.31 -4.12
C TYR A 39 5.48 10.78 -3.68
N LEU A 40 5.11 11.68 -4.59
CA LEU A 40 5.00 13.11 -4.31
C LEU A 40 3.67 13.50 -3.65
N PHE A 41 2.56 12.89 -4.07
CA PHE A 41 1.22 13.30 -3.66
C PHE A 41 0.62 12.46 -2.54
N VAL A 42 0.97 11.17 -2.44
CA VAL A 42 0.39 10.27 -1.46
C VAL A 42 1.09 10.49 -0.13
N PRO A 43 0.39 11.02 0.89
CA PRO A 43 0.96 11.10 2.22
C PRO A 43 1.22 9.68 2.75
N GLU A 44 2.22 9.54 3.63
CA GLU A 44 2.43 8.27 4.32
C GLU A 44 1.14 7.77 4.99
N SER A 45 1.03 6.44 5.09
CA SER A 45 -0.14 5.82 5.70
C SER A 45 -0.19 6.17 7.19
N LEU A 46 -1.39 6.49 7.69
CA LEU A 46 -1.60 6.79 9.11
C LEU A 46 -1.12 5.65 10.01
N HIS A 47 -1.27 4.41 9.56
CA HIS A 47 -0.78 3.23 10.27
C HIS A 47 0.75 3.27 10.48
N PHE A 48 1.52 3.61 9.44
CA PHE A 48 2.97 3.73 9.55
C PHE A 48 3.40 4.89 10.46
N LEU A 49 2.75 6.05 10.32
CA LEU A 49 3.00 7.22 11.18
C LEU A 49 2.69 6.97 12.66
N ALA A 50 1.65 6.18 12.93
CA ALA A 50 1.26 5.79 14.29
C ALA A 50 2.23 4.75 14.88
N LEU A 51 2.73 3.82 14.06
CA LEU A 51 3.71 2.80 14.47
C LEU A 51 5.05 3.42 14.87
N GLU A 52 5.54 4.42 14.13
CA GLU A 52 6.77 5.16 14.47
C GLU A 52 6.61 6.11 15.68
N ARG A 53 5.43 6.14 16.33
CA ARG A 53 5.09 7.00 17.47
C ARG A 53 5.38 8.50 17.24
N LYS A 54 5.41 8.96 15.99
CA LYS A 54 5.62 10.37 15.63
C LYS A 54 4.32 11.17 15.83
N GLN A 55 3.95 11.39 17.10
CA GLN A 55 2.73 12.08 17.54
C GLN A 55 2.46 13.40 16.80
N ARG A 56 3.51 14.18 16.49
CA ARG A 56 3.39 15.44 15.73
C ARG A 56 2.97 15.23 14.27
N SER A 57 3.46 14.17 13.62
CA SER A 57 3.11 13.86 12.22
C SER A 57 1.72 13.26 12.13
N VAL A 58 1.35 12.39 13.09
CA VAL A 58 -0.01 11.85 13.23
C VAL A 58 -1.02 12.97 13.42
N ARG A 59 -0.73 13.96 14.28
CA ARG A 59 -1.60 15.13 14.47
C ARG A 59 -1.76 15.97 13.20
N LYS A 60 -0.68 16.24 12.45
CA LYS A 60 -0.76 16.97 11.18
C LYS A 60 -1.58 16.23 10.12
N TRP A 61 -1.48 14.90 10.10
CA TRP A 61 -2.28 14.06 9.20
C TRP A 61 -3.75 14.09 9.59
N LEU A 62 -4.06 13.94 10.88
CA LEU A 62 -5.42 14.04 11.43
C LEU A 62 -6.04 15.41 11.17
N ASP A 63 -5.30 16.50 11.36
CA ASP A 63 -5.79 17.87 11.07
C ASP A 63 -6.10 18.03 9.57
N LYS A 64 -5.27 17.47 8.67
CA LYS A 64 -5.49 17.50 7.22
C LYS A 64 -6.65 16.58 6.79
N ALA A 65 -6.91 15.51 7.52
CA ALA A 65 -8.02 14.61 7.26
C ALA A 65 -9.34 15.16 7.86
N ALA A 66 -9.27 15.81 9.02
CA ALA A 66 -10.39 16.46 9.71
C ALA A 66 -11.03 17.58 8.89
N SER A 67 -10.26 18.25 8.01
CA SER A 67 -10.83 19.22 7.08
C SER A 67 -11.74 18.58 6.02
N ASN A 68 -11.61 17.28 5.78
CA ASN A 68 -12.40 16.52 4.81
C ASN A 68 -13.48 15.64 5.46
N ASP A 69 -13.33 15.30 6.74
CA ASP A 69 -14.27 14.43 7.47
C ASP A 69 -14.42 14.84 8.95
N ALA A 70 -15.65 15.18 9.35
CA ALA A 70 -15.99 15.60 10.69
C ALA A 70 -15.90 14.48 11.74
N VAL A 71 -15.93 13.21 11.32
CA VAL A 71 -15.74 12.06 12.22
C VAL A 71 -14.28 11.95 12.65
N ILE A 72 -13.36 12.22 11.73
CA ILE A 72 -11.91 12.15 11.96
C ILE A 72 -11.45 13.29 12.89
N ALA A 73 -12.12 14.43 12.85
CA ALA A 73 -11.85 15.58 13.72
C ALA A 73 -12.01 15.29 15.22
N ARG A 74 -12.75 14.24 15.60
CA ARG A 74 -12.98 13.85 17.00
C ARG A 74 -11.95 12.86 17.54
N ILE A 75 -11.07 12.35 16.69
CA ILE A 75 -10.11 11.31 17.06
C ILE A 75 -8.86 11.96 17.65
N GLU A 76 -8.57 11.66 18.92
CA GLU A 76 -7.36 12.14 19.57
C GLU A 76 -6.13 11.35 19.09
N PRO A 77 -5.05 12.01 18.63
CA PRO A 77 -3.86 11.34 18.09
C PRO A 77 -3.22 10.34 19.06
N ALA A 78 -3.33 10.59 20.37
CA ALA A 78 -2.82 9.70 21.40
C ALA A 78 -3.57 8.36 21.43
N THR A 79 -4.87 8.35 21.13
CA THR A 79 -5.69 7.14 21.10
C THR A 79 -5.25 6.20 19.97
N VAL A 80 -4.96 6.74 18.78
CA VAL A 80 -4.53 5.96 17.61
C VAL A 80 -3.20 5.25 17.86
N VAL A 81 -2.27 5.92 18.53
CA VAL A 81 -0.97 5.34 18.89
C VAL A 81 -1.10 4.34 20.04
N SER A 82 -2.04 4.54 20.96
CA SER A 82 -2.27 3.62 22.08
C SER A 82 -3.01 2.34 21.70
N THR A 83 -3.84 2.36 20.64
CA THR A 83 -4.55 1.18 20.14
C THR A 83 -3.66 0.25 19.33
N LEU A 84 -2.49 0.72 18.89
CA LEU A 84 -1.49 -0.15 18.31
C LEU A 84 -0.80 -0.90 19.45
N GLU A 85 -1.24 -2.14 19.65
CA GLU A 85 -0.56 -3.11 20.52
C GLU A 85 0.92 -3.14 20.15
N GLU A 86 1.82 -3.14 21.14
CA GLU A 86 3.26 -3.36 20.92
C GLU A 86 3.42 -4.77 20.34
N GLN A 87 3.29 -4.88 19.02
CA GLN A 87 3.58 -6.09 18.29
C GLN A 87 5.07 -6.36 18.50
N PRO A 88 5.45 -7.51 19.10
CA PRO A 88 6.86 -7.87 19.17
C PRO A 88 7.38 -7.90 17.74
N GLU A 89 8.43 -7.14 17.44
CA GLU A 89 9.06 -7.21 16.13
C GLU A 89 9.44 -8.67 15.88
N ALA A 90 8.82 -9.27 14.86
CA ALA A 90 9.07 -10.64 14.46
C ALA A 90 10.54 -10.76 14.03
N GLU A 91 11.42 -11.10 14.97
CA GLU A 91 12.87 -11.19 14.74
C GLU A 91 13.17 -12.17 13.61
N ASN A 92 12.30 -13.19 13.41
CA ASN A 92 12.40 -14.16 12.33
C ASN A 92 11.04 -14.55 11.75
N LEU A 93 10.60 -13.84 10.70
CA LEU A 93 9.36 -14.09 9.96
C LEU A 93 9.18 -15.56 9.55
N PHE A 94 10.23 -16.23 9.06
CA PHE A 94 10.13 -17.62 8.61
C PHE A 94 9.90 -18.60 9.77
N VAL A 95 10.47 -18.33 10.94
CA VAL A 95 10.31 -19.17 12.14
C VAL A 95 8.88 -19.05 12.66
N GLU A 96 8.36 -17.83 12.69
CA GLU A 96 6.99 -17.56 13.14
C GLU A 96 5.92 -18.06 12.15
N LEU A 97 6.19 -17.96 10.85
CA LEU A 97 5.32 -18.53 9.81
C LEU A 97 5.26 -20.06 9.90
N TRP A 98 6.39 -20.71 10.23
CA TRP A 98 6.45 -22.15 10.42
C TRP A 98 5.78 -22.61 11.73
N ALA A 99 5.91 -21.81 12.80
CA ALA A 99 5.22 -22.04 14.06
C ALA A 99 3.70 -21.94 13.89
N ASN A 100 3.23 -20.98 13.10
CA ASN A 100 1.82 -20.69 12.89
C ASN A 100 1.31 -21.23 11.54
N LYS A 101 1.03 -22.54 11.52
CA LYS A 101 0.54 -23.26 10.33
C LYS A 101 -0.72 -22.67 9.68
N ILE A 102 -1.51 -21.91 10.44
CA ILE A 102 -2.72 -21.26 9.92
C ILE A 102 -2.40 -20.12 8.95
N PHE A 103 -1.30 -19.39 9.15
CA PHE A 103 -0.86 -18.38 8.20
C PHE A 103 -0.44 -19.00 6.88
N LEU A 104 0.19 -20.19 6.91
CA LEU A 104 0.54 -20.93 5.71
C LEU A 104 -0.72 -21.29 4.90
N LEU A 105 -1.79 -21.74 5.58
CA LEU A 105 -3.08 -21.99 4.93
C LEU A 105 -3.65 -20.72 4.30
N TYR A 106 -3.64 -19.59 5.01
CA TYR A 106 -4.12 -18.32 4.44
C TYR A 106 -3.30 -17.85 3.24
N THR A 107 -1.97 -17.98 3.29
CA THR A 107 -1.12 -17.66 2.13
C THR A 107 -1.39 -18.57 0.95
N LEU A 108 -1.62 -19.88 1.17
CA LEU A 108 -1.99 -20.82 0.10
C LEU A 108 -3.35 -20.49 -0.50
N VAL A 109 -4.35 -20.20 0.33
CA VAL A 109 -5.69 -19.79 -0.14
C VAL A 109 -5.60 -18.50 -0.94
N LEU A 110 -4.80 -17.54 -0.50
CA LEU A 110 -4.57 -16.28 -1.21
C LEU A 110 -3.90 -16.51 -2.57
N VAL A 111 -2.87 -17.35 -2.64
CA VAL A 111 -2.19 -17.73 -3.89
C VAL A 111 -3.11 -18.50 -4.83
N TYR A 112 -4.02 -19.32 -4.29
CA TYR A 112 -5.00 -20.04 -5.12
C TYR A 112 -6.08 -19.11 -5.70
N LEU A 113 -6.45 -18.07 -4.96
CA LEU A 113 -7.47 -17.10 -5.38
C LEU A 113 -6.96 -16.02 -6.34
N TRP A 114 -5.64 -15.83 -6.45
CA TRP A 114 -4.97 -14.85 -7.31
C TRP A 114 -4.32 -15.49 -8.52
#